data_AF-A0A8J2LD86-F1
#
_entry.id   AF-A0A8J2LD86-F1
#
_cell.length_a   1.000
_cell.length_b   1.000
_cell.length_c   1.000
_cell.angle_alpha   90.00
_cell.angle_beta   90.00
_cell.angle_gamma   90.00
#
_symmetry.space_group_name_H-M   'P 1'
#
loop_
_entity.id
_entity.type
_entity.pdbx_description
1 polymer ?
#
loop_
_entity_poly.entity_id
_entity_poly.type
_entity_poly.pdbx_seq_one_letter_code
_entity_poly.pdbx_strand_id
1 'polypeptide(L)'
;PVYPTPACKIKDADDIIGNLFYAFVWNVLNLPAGVVPFGIESGTKVEAYNDEGDMFLKLAKQGTESAKGMPIGVQIIGQPFQEE
;
A
#
# COMPACT_ATOMS: atom_id res chain seq x y z
N PRO A 1 -6.70 -2.63 -1.32
CA PRO A 1 -5.60 -2.47 -0.33
C PRO A 1 -5.28 -0.98 -0.21
N VAL A 2 -4.78 -0.51 0.95
CA VAL A 2 -4.54 0.95 1.15
C VAL A 2 -3.40 1.48 0.29
N TYR A 3 -2.36 0.67 0.19
CA TYR A 3 -1.17 0.92 -0.60
C TYR A 3 -0.87 -0.33 -1.42
N PRO A 4 -0.18 -0.20 -2.58
CA PRO A 4 0.18 -1.34 -3.42
C PRO A 4 1.26 -2.22 -2.78
N THR A 5 2.04 -1.68 -1.84
CA THR A 5 3.06 -2.41 -1.07
C THR A 5 2.81 -2.27 0.43
N PRO A 6 3.34 -3.19 1.25
CA PRO A 6 3.39 -3.01 2.70
C PRO A 6 4.27 -1.81 3.09
N ALA A 7 4.40 -1.58 4.40
CA ALA A 7 5.12 -0.42 4.93
C ALA A 7 6.54 -0.31 4.37
N CYS A 8 6.90 0.89 3.92
CA CYS A 8 8.23 1.21 3.43
C CYS A 8 9.16 1.67 4.55
N LYS A 9 10.45 1.79 4.24
CA LYS A 9 11.40 2.42 5.13
C LYS A 9 11.16 3.93 5.11
N ILE A 10 11.28 4.57 6.28
CA ILE A 10 11.03 6.01 6.45
C ILE A 10 11.79 6.86 5.42
N LYS A 11 13.05 6.51 5.15
CA LYS A 11 13.91 7.23 4.19
C LYS A 11 13.46 7.16 2.73
N ASP A 12 12.67 6.15 2.37
CA ASP A 12 12.25 5.88 1.00
C ASP A 12 10.80 6.36 0.75
N ALA A 13 10.15 6.95 1.77
CA ALA A 13 8.73 7.31 1.74
C ALA A 13 8.39 8.38 0.68
N ASP A 14 9.28 9.37 0.50
CA ASP A 14 9.12 10.42 -0.50
C ASP A 14 9.30 9.89 -1.93
N ASP A 15 10.21 8.92 -2.11
CA ASP A 15 10.51 8.33 -3.41
C ASP A 15 9.35 7.46 -3.93
N ILE A 16 8.53 6.90 -3.04
CA ILE A 16 7.38 6.05 -3.40
C ILE A 16 6.04 6.76 -3.23
N ILE A 17 6.01 8.09 -3.30
CA ILE A 17 4.79 8.90 -3.13
C ILE A 17 3.62 8.45 -4.03
N GLY A 18 3.91 7.87 -5.19
CA GLY A 18 2.91 7.29 -6.10
C GLY A 18 2.05 6.19 -5.47
N ASN A 19 2.53 5.53 -4.42
CA ASN A 19 1.73 4.56 -3.66
C ASN A 19 0.45 5.19 -3.07
N LEU A 20 0.45 6.51 -2.82
CA LEU A 20 -0.69 7.25 -2.28
C LEU A 20 -1.91 7.22 -3.21
N PHE A 21 -1.74 6.99 -4.52
CA PHE A 21 -2.86 7.02 -5.48
C PHE A 21 -4.01 6.06 -5.11
N TYR A 22 -3.71 4.94 -4.46
CA TYR A 22 -4.71 3.97 -3.99
C TYR A 22 -5.66 4.54 -2.92
N ALA A 23 -5.20 5.47 -2.10
CA ALA A 23 -6.03 6.18 -1.13
C ALA A 23 -6.54 7.52 -1.67
N PHE A 24 -5.72 8.22 -2.44
CA PHE A 24 -6.01 9.56 -2.92
C PHE A 24 -7.26 9.63 -3.81
N VAL A 25 -7.53 8.60 -4.61
CA VAL A 25 -8.70 8.58 -5.50
C VAL A 25 -10.02 8.75 -4.74
N TRP A 26 -10.12 8.23 -3.51
CA TRP A 26 -11.33 8.35 -2.69
C TRP A 26 -11.51 9.76 -2.14
N ASN A 27 -10.42 10.50 -1.92
CA ASN A 27 -10.46 11.92 -1.57
C ASN A 27 -10.99 12.76 -2.74
N VAL A 28 -10.55 12.47 -3.98
CA VAL A 28 -11.03 13.16 -5.19
C VAL A 28 -12.53 12.94 -5.40
N LEU A 29 -13.01 11.73 -5.15
CA LEU A 29 -14.42 11.37 -5.24
C LEU A 29 -15.25 11.80 -4.03
N ASN A 30 -14.60 12.30 -2.98
CA ASN A 30 -15.20 12.66 -1.69
C ASN A 30 -16.06 11.52 -1.12
N LEU A 31 -15.53 10.29 -1.14
CA LEU A 31 -16.16 9.10 -0.59
C LEU A 31 -15.55 8.72 0.76
N PRO A 32 -16.35 8.24 1.73
CA PRO A 32 -15.82 7.74 2.98
C PRO A 32 -14.98 6.48 2.72
N ALA A 33 -13.76 6.47 3.28
CA ALA A 33 -12.80 5.39 3.13
C ALA A 33 -12.21 5.01 4.48
N GLY A 34 -12.45 3.77 4.91
CA GLY A 34 -11.88 3.19 6.12
C GLY A 34 -10.80 2.15 5.81
N VAL A 35 -9.95 1.85 6.80
CA VAL A 35 -8.92 0.82 6.69
C VAL A 35 -9.04 -0.16 7.85
N VAL A 36 -9.00 -1.46 7.54
CA VAL A 36 -8.96 -2.52 8.55
C VAL A 36 -7.76 -3.46 8.31
N PRO A 37 -7.15 -4.00 9.37
CA PRO A 37 -6.11 -5.01 9.23
C PRO A 37 -6.71 -6.28 8.65
N PHE A 38 -6.08 -6.80 7.60
CA PHE A 38 -6.52 -8.01 6.90
C PHE A 38 -5.56 -9.18 7.11
N GLY A 39 -4.25 -8.89 7.19
CA GLY A 39 -3.24 -9.94 7.32
C GLY A 39 -1.88 -9.40 7.71
N ILE A 40 -0.89 -10.29 7.69
CA ILE A 40 0.51 -10.00 8.00
C ILE A 40 1.35 -10.37 6.78
N GLU A 41 2.33 -9.53 6.44
CA GLU A 41 3.28 -9.81 5.36
C GLU A 41 4.14 -11.04 5.69
N SER A 42 4.03 -12.09 4.87
CA SER A 42 4.73 -13.36 5.07
C SER A 42 6.18 -13.32 4.61
N GLY A 43 6.52 -12.42 3.69
CA GLY A 43 7.81 -12.32 3.02
C GLY A 43 8.04 -13.41 1.96
N THR A 44 7.04 -14.25 1.65
CA THR A 44 7.21 -15.42 0.78
C THR A 44 7.01 -15.12 -0.70
N LYS A 45 6.41 -13.97 -1.04
CA LYS A 45 6.07 -13.60 -2.42
C LYS A 45 7.01 -12.58 -3.04
N VAL A 46 8.03 -12.14 -2.31
CA VAL A 46 8.87 -11.02 -2.74
C VAL A 46 9.75 -11.37 -3.94
N GLU A 47 10.24 -12.60 -4.02
CA GLU A 47 11.04 -13.06 -5.17
C GLU A 47 10.24 -13.05 -6.48
N ALA A 48 8.93 -13.30 -6.41
CA ALA A 48 8.02 -13.26 -7.55
C ALA A 48 7.63 -11.83 -7.98
N TYR A 49 8.04 -10.81 -7.22
CA TYR A 49 7.80 -9.41 -7.58
C TYR A 49 8.67 -9.03 -8.78
N ASN A 50 8.01 -8.76 -9.91
CA ASN A 50 8.65 -8.22 -11.11
C ASN A 50 8.80 -6.70 -10.98
N ASP A 51 10.04 -6.22 -10.94
CA ASP A 51 10.32 -4.79 -10.86
C ASP A 51 10.41 -4.09 -12.23
N GLU A 52 10.30 -4.85 -13.32
CA GLU A 52 10.32 -4.35 -14.71
C GLU A 52 11.55 -3.48 -15.05
N GLY A 53 12.60 -3.52 -14.23
CA GLY A 53 13.74 -2.62 -14.33
C GLY A 53 13.48 -1.19 -13.80
N ASP A 54 12.26 -0.85 -13.40
CA ASP A 54 11.86 0.46 -12.88
C ASP A 54 12.43 0.75 -11.49
N MET A 55 12.89 1.98 -11.27
CA MET A 55 13.55 2.37 -10.02
C MET A 55 12.60 2.35 -8.82
N PHE A 56 11.36 2.79 -9.01
CA PHE A 56 10.36 2.85 -7.95
C PHE A 56 9.88 1.44 -7.58
N LEU A 57 9.68 0.58 -8.58
CA LEU A 57 9.34 -0.82 -8.35
C LEU A 57 10.46 -1.58 -7.63
N LYS A 58 11.73 -1.28 -7.91
CA LYS A 58 12.87 -1.82 -7.15
C LYS A 58 12.88 -1.37 -5.69
N LEU A 59 12.64 -0.09 -5.42
CA LEU A 59 12.53 0.43 -4.05
C LEU A 59 11.34 -0.20 -3.32
N ALA A 60 10.22 -0.35 -4.00
CA ALA A 60 9.01 -1.00 -3.49
C ALA A 60 9.28 -2.48 -3.13
N LYS A 61 10.01 -3.21 -3.98
CA LYS A 61 10.47 -4.58 -3.71
C LYS A 61 11.37 -4.65 -2.47
N GLN A 62 12.38 -3.80 -2.38
CA GLN A 62 13.29 -3.73 -1.23
C GLN A 62 12.58 -3.36 0.08
N GLY A 63 11.59 -2.47 0.01
CA GLY A 63 10.73 -2.13 1.16
C GLY A 63 9.92 -3.35 1.61
N THR A 64 9.32 -4.06 0.65
CA THR A 64 8.53 -5.27 0.90
C THR A 64 9.37 -6.39 1.56
N GLU A 65 10.62 -6.59 1.16
CA GLU A 65 11.53 -7.56 1.81
C GLU A 65 11.71 -7.25 3.30
N SER A 66 11.81 -5.97 3.66
CA SER A 66 11.97 -5.55 5.05
C SER A 66 10.67 -5.51 5.86
N ALA A 67 9.51 -5.66 5.22
CA ALA A 67 8.21 -5.52 5.84
C ALA A 67 7.63 -6.83 6.40
N LYS A 68 8.38 -7.94 6.35
CA LYS A 68 7.93 -9.23 6.90
C LYS A 68 7.49 -9.09 8.37
N GLY A 69 6.30 -9.59 8.68
CA GLY A 69 5.70 -9.48 10.01
C GLY A 69 4.89 -8.20 10.24
N MET A 70 4.88 -7.26 9.30
CA MET A 70 4.09 -6.03 9.40
C MET A 70 2.65 -6.24 8.91
N PRO A 71 1.68 -5.45 9.41
CA PRO A 71 0.28 -5.57 9.01
C PRO A 71 0.04 -5.11 7.58
N ILE A 72 -0.88 -5.80 6.91
CA ILE A 72 -1.45 -5.44 5.61
C ILE A 72 -2.88 -4.98 5.83
N GLY A 73 -3.20 -3.77 5.36
CA GLY A 73 -4.54 -3.18 5.44
C GLY A 73 -5.35 -3.33 4.15
N VAL A 74 -6.66 -3.52 4.28
CA VAL A 74 -7.62 -3.40 3.18
C VAL A 74 -8.46 -2.13 3.37
N GLN A 75 -8.84 -1.51 2.25
CA GLN A 75 -9.72 -0.36 2.25
C GLN A 75 -11.17 -0.81 2.10
N ILE A 76 -12.07 -0.16 2.85
CA ILE A 76 -13.52 -0.30 2.71
C ILE A 76 -14.04 1.08 2.33
N ILE A 77 -14.71 1.17 1.18
CA ILE A 77 -15.22 2.42 0.63
C ILE A 77 -16.74 2.42 0.72
N GLY A 78 -17.29 3.42 1.40
CA GLY A 78 -18.73 3.65 1.47
C GLY A 78 -19.24 4.53 0.33
N GLN A 79 -20.55 4.59 0.19
CA GLN A 79 -21.20 5.59 -0.65
C GLN A 79 -21.15 6.98 0.03
N PRO A 80 -21.45 8.08 -0.67
CA PRO A 80 -21.52 9.40 -0.04
C PRO A 80 -22.47 9.40 1.16
N PHE A 81 -22.01 9.91 2.31
CA PHE A 81 -22.78 10.00 3.56
C PHE A 81 -23.23 8.64 4.13
N GLN A 82 -22.45 7.59 3.91
CA GLN A 82 -22.69 6.23 4.42
C GLN A 82 -21.47 5.75 5.21
N GLU A 83 -21.11 6.51 6.26
CA GLU A 83 -20.00 6.18 7.15
C GLU A 83 -20.34 5.10 8.20
N GLU A 84 -21.63 4.90 8.49
CA GLU A 84 -22.19 3.99 9.50
C GLU A 84 -22.43 2.56 8.99
#